data_AF-A0A8T4VPR5-F1
#
_entry.id   AF-A0A8T4VPR5-F1
#
_cell.length_a   1.000
_cell.length_b   1.000
_cell.length_c   1.000
_cell.angle_alpha   90.00
_cell.angle_beta   90.00
_cell.angle_gamma   90.00
#
_symmetry.space_group_name_H-M   'P 1'
#
loop_
_entity.id
_entity.type
_entity.pdbx_description
1 polymer ?
#
loop_
_entity_poly.entity_id
_entity_poly.type
_entity_poly.pdbx_seq_one_letter_code
_entity_poly.pdbx_strand_id
1 'polypeptide(L)' 'MGFQPGAETAIHQCLDVQSDDRCLIITDEDRLPIGEALYDVARSVTDDAVLLTYPPGDQHGEEPPDPVAGALAEA' A
#
# COMPACT_ATOMS: atom_id res chain seq x y z
N MET A 1 -16.55 1.71 -11.75
CA MET A 1 -16.71 1.95 -10.31
C MET A 1 -15.36 1.62 -9.70
N GLY A 2 -14.57 2.63 -9.32
CA GLY A 2 -13.16 2.44 -8.93
C GLY A 2 -12.99 1.95 -7.50
N PHE A 3 -11.74 1.70 -7.10
CA PHE A 3 -11.36 1.25 -5.74
C PHE A 3 -11.28 2.42 -4.72
N GLN A 4 -11.50 3.65 -5.15
CA GLN A 4 -11.37 4.88 -4.36
C GLN A 4 -12.16 4.91 -3.05
N PRO A 5 -13.46 4.55 -3.01
CA PRO A 5 -14.22 4.58 -1.76
C PRO A 5 -13.64 3.63 -0.70
N GLY A 6 -13.14 2.47 -1.15
CA GLY A 6 -12.47 1.51 -0.27
C GLY A 6 -11.12 2.01 0.21
N ALA A 7 -10.38 2.70 -0.67
CA ALA A 7 -9.11 3.32 -0.31
C ALA A 7 -9.27 4.46 0.71
N GLU A 8 -10.27 5.33 0.55
CA GLU A 8 -10.61 6.38 1.53
C GLU A 8 -10.95 5.80 2.89
N THR A 9 -11.77 4.76 2.94
CA THR A 9 -12.07 4.05 4.20
C THR A 9 -10.81 3.45 4.81
N ALA A 10 -9.98 2.77 4.02
CA ALA A 10 -8.77 2.13 4.53
C ALA A 10 -7.79 3.15 5.14
N ILE A 11 -7.48 4.23 4.41
CA ILE A 11 -6.52 5.24 4.84
C ILE A 11 -7.05 6.05 6.03
N HIS A 12 -8.29 6.53 5.98
CA HIS A 12 -8.81 7.44 7.00
C HIS A 12 -9.44 6.76 8.22
N GLN A 13 -10.01 5.56 8.05
CA GLN A 13 -10.81 4.93 9.12
C GLN A 13 -10.17 3.67 9.68
N CYS A 14 -9.49 2.88 8.84
CA CYS A 14 -8.84 1.66 9.31
C CYS A 14 -7.42 1.94 9.81
N LEU A 15 -6.64 2.69 9.03
CA LEU A 15 -5.25 3.01 9.32
C LEU A 15 -5.08 4.35 10.04
N ASP A 16 -6.06 5.25 9.90
CA ASP A 16 -6.05 6.62 10.48
C ASP A 16 -4.72 7.34 10.22
N VAL A 17 -4.26 7.30 8.95
CA VAL A 17 -2.99 7.89 8.55
C VAL A 17 -3.02 9.40 8.81
N GLN A 18 -2.01 9.90 9.51
CA GLN A 18 -1.80 11.32 9.76
C GLN A 18 -0.71 11.90 8.84
N SER A 19 -0.61 13.22 8.79
CA SER A 19 0.35 13.91 7.92
C SER A 19 1.82 13.69 8.27
N ASP A 20 2.12 13.29 9.51
CA ASP A 20 3.48 12.96 9.98
C ASP A 20 3.79 11.45 9.87
N ASP A 21 2.81 10.63 9.47
CA ASP A 21 3.01 9.18 9.37
C ASP A 21 3.68 8.80 8.05
N ARG A 22 4.51 7.76 8.11
CA ARG A 22 5.10 7.10 6.94
C ARG A 22 4.15 5.99 6.48
N CYS A 23 3.79 5.99 5.21
CA CYS A 23 2.83 5.04 4.66
C CYS A 23 3.46 4.19 3.56
N LEU A 24 3.68 2.90 3.83
CA LEU A 24 4.17 1.94 2.84
C LEU A 24 3.01 1.07 2.34
N ILE A 25 2.67 1.21 1.06
CA ILE A 25 1.67 0.39 0.37
C ILE A 25 2.41 -0.68 -0.42
N ILE A 26 2.11 -1.95 -0.15
CA ILE A 26 2.72 -3.09 -0.84
C ILE A 26 1.62 -3.80 -1.64
N THR A 27 1.87 -4.05 -2.93
CA THR A 27 0.92 -4.74 -3.79
C THR A 27 1.60 -5.63 -4.82
N ASP A 28 0.87 -6.60 -5.35
CA ASP A 28 1.31 -7.43 -6.47
C ASP A 28 0.90 -6.79 -7.81
N GLU A 29 1.58 -7.17 -8.90
CA GLU A 29 1.29 -6.61 -10.24
C GLU A 29 -0.17 -6.85 -10.70
N ASP A 30 -0.78 -7.97 -10.30
CA ASP A 30 -2.18 -8.28 -10.65
C ASP A 30 -3.17 -7.35 -9.94
N ARG A 31 -2.80 -6.84 -8.75
CA ARG A 31 -3.62 -5.95 -7.92
C ARG A 31 -3.14 -4.49 -7.92
N LEU A 32 -2.26 -4.12 -8.84
CA LEU A 32 -1.76 -2.76 -8.99
C LEU A 32 -2.88 -1.68 -8.98
N PRO A 33 -4.03 -1.86 -9.66
CA PRO A 33 -5.11 -0.85 -9.62
C PRO A 33 -5.67 -0.57 -8.23
N ILE A 34 -5.55 -1.52 -7.29
CA ILE A 34 -5.95 -1.35 -5.90
C ILE A 34 -4.86 -0.61 -5.13
N GLY A 35 -3.59 -0.99 -5.33
CA GLY A 35 -2.45 -0.34 -4.71
C GLY A 35 -2.31 1.13 -5.12
N GLU A 36 -2.54 1.45 -6.39
CA GLU A 36 -2.56 2.85 -6.87
C GLU A 36 -3.68 3.65 -6.21
N ALA A 37 -4.88 3.08 -6.08
CA ALA A 37 -5.98 3.76 -5.40
C ALA A 37 -5.67 4.07 -3.92
N LEU A 38 -5.02 3.13 -3.21
CA LEU A 38 -4.55 3.36 -1.84
C LEU A 38 -3.47 4.43 -1.78
N TYR A 39 -2.52 4.39 -2.71
CA TYR A 39 -1.43 5.35 -2.80
C TYR A 39 -1.91 6.78 -3.09
N ASP A 40 -2.87 6.93 -4.01
CA ASP A 40 -3.44 8.24 -4.35
C ASP A 40 -4.20 8.88 -3.19
N VAL A 41 -4.87 8.06 -2.36
CA VAL A 41 -5.49 8.56 -1.14
C VAL A 41 -4.42 8.87 -0.09
N ALA A 42 -3.47 7.96 0.15
CA ALA A 42 -2.43 8.14 1.16
C ALA A 42 -1.59 9.41 0.91
N ARG A 43 -1.18 9.66 -0.33
CA ARG A 43 -0.39 10.84 -0.69
C ARG A 43 -1.15 12.16 -0.60
N SER A 44 -2.48 12.11 -0.50
CA SER A 44 -3.30 13.31 -0.24
C SER A 44 -3.29 13.68 1.25
N VAL A 45 -2.83 12.77 2.11
CA VAL A 45 -2.80 12.91 3.58
C VAL A 45 -1.40 13.13 4.11
N THR A 46 -0.43 12.34 3.64
CA THR A 46 0.99 12.42 4.02
C THR A 46 1.88 12.57 2.78
N ASP A 47 2.96 13.33 2.91
CA ASP A 47 3.99 13.46 1.87
C ASP A 47 4.94 12.25 1.83
N ASP A 48 4.95 11.41 2.88
CA ASP A 48 5.83 10.23 3.01
C ASP A 48 5.07 8.92 2.71
N ALA A 49 4.39 8.90 1.55
CA ALA A 49 3.75 7.71 1.00
C ALA A 49 4.65 7.04 -0.05
N VAL A 50 4.78 5.72 0.04
CA VAL A 50 5.56 4.89 -0.91
C VAL A 50 4.70 3.73 -1.39
N LEU A 51 4.66 3.50 -2.70
CA LEU A 51 4.06 2.31 -3.32
C LEU A 51 5.16 1.36 -3.77
N LEU A 52 5.12 0.13 -3.29
CA LEU A 52 6.00 -0.95 -3.70
C LEU A 52 5.21 -2.05 -4.40
N THR A 53 5.66 -2.41 -5.59
CA THR A 53 5.12 -3.53 -6.37
C THR A 53 6.11 -4.68 -6.45
N TYR A 54 5.60 -5.91 -6.37
CA TYR A 54 6.38 -7.12 -6.60
C TYR A 54 5.61 -8.09 -7.52
N PRO A 55 6.32 -8.93 -8.29
CA PRO A 55 5.66 -9.93 -9.13
C PRO A 55 4.85 -10.91 -8.27
N PRO A 56 3.69 -11.36 -8.73
CA PRO A 56 2.87 -12.31 -7.97
C PRO A 56 3.67 -13.59 -7.72
N GLY A 57 3.70 -14.04 -6.46
CA GLY A 57 4.31 -15.31 -6.08
C GLY A 57 3.50 -16.50 -6.61
N ASP A 58 4.11 -17.69 -6.64
CA ASP A 58 3.47 -18.92 -7.14
C ASP A 58 2.28 -19.35 -6.28
N GLN A 59 2.22 -18.94 -5.01
CA GLN A 59 1.16 -19.32 -4.05
C GLN A 59 0.59 -18.12 -3.28
N HIS A 60 -0.69 -18.20 -2.95
CA HIS A 60 -1.34 -17.23 -2.07
C HIS A 60 -0.79 -17.35 -0.64
N GLY A 61 -0.33 -16.23 -0.09
CA GLY A 61 0.25 -16.19 1.26
C GLY A 61 1.73 -16.57 1.31
N GLU A 62 2.40 -16.66 0.16
CA GLU A 62 3.86 -16.72 0.12
C GLU A 62 4.43 -15.43 0.72
N GLU A 63 5.44 -15.58 1.59
CA GLU A 63 6.10 -14.44 2.21
C GLU A 63 6.66 -13.53 1.11
N PRO A 64 6.46 -12.21 1.23
CA PRO A 64 6.94 -11.29 0.23
C PRO A 64 8.47 -11.37 0.15
N PRO A 65 9.07 -11.15 -1.04
CA PRO A 65 10.49 -11.37 -1.24
C PRO A 65 11.34 -10.48 -0.31
N ASP A 66 12.53 -10.93 0.06
CA ASP A 66 13.46 -10.23 0.98
C ASP A 66 13.51 -8.69 0.87
N PRO A 67 13.59 -8.07 -0.33
CA PRO A 67 13.57 -6.60 -0.45
C PRO A 67 12.29 -5.94 0.11
N VAL A 68 11.15 -6.62 0.03
CA VAL A 68 9.85 -6.16 0.55
C VAL A 68 9.79 -6.33 2.05
N ALA A 69 10.30 -7.46 2.57
CA ALA A 69 10.41 -7.68 4.01
C ALA A 69 11.34 -6.63 4.67
N GLY A 70 12.44 -6.28 4.02
CA GLY A 70 13.33 -5.21 4.46
C GLY A 70 12.66 -3.83 4.46
N ALA A 71 11.88 -3.52 3.42
CA ALA A 71 11.12 -2.26 3.38
C ALA A 71 10.08 -2.18 4.51
N LEU A 72 9.40 -3.29 4.83
CA LEU A 72 8.42 -3.35 5.92
C LEU A 72 9.07 -3.20 7.31
N ALA A 73 10.29 -3.69 7.50
CA ALA A 73 10.98 -3.61 8.79
C ALA A 73 11.46 -2.18 9.13
N GLU A 74 11.67 -1.34 8.13
CA GLU A 74 12.20 0.03 8.28
C GLU A 74 11.10 1.13 8.19
N ALA A 75 9.89 0.75 7.76
CA ALA A 75 8.70 1.60 7.64
C ALA A 75 8.12 1.99 9.00
#